data_AF-A0AA51UPU1-F1
#
_entry.id   AF-A0AA51UPU1-F1
#
_cell.length_a   1.000
_cell.length_b   1.000
_cell.length_c   1.000
_cell.angle_alpha   90.00
_cell.angle_beta   90.00
_cell.angle_gamma   90.00
#
_symmetry.space_group_name_H-M   'P 1'
#
loop_
_entity.id
_entity.type
_entity.pdbx_description
1 polymer ?
#
loop_
_entity_poly.entity_id
_entity_poly.type
_entity_poly.pdbx_seq_one_letter_code
_entity_poly.pdbx_strand_id
1 'polypeptide(L)'
;MSRTNLAIKVLIVIILLALAFEGMRHTDNNEPVILSQPWDHRPITVYIDDTDVPEHYSPTYKEDVLNAIKYWENGGNGQLGFQPEFQVLDTDNADILIMWVDNLEKDAGSADGIAGFTRPYIVNGQFERVDIVLEAGNYEGYAWRQYGDSSMEDIAAHEIGHALGLGHSNDRNDIMYPKYDRRDNLNPLLFNSTRYVLLALLIVAALIVSYHGTGWLRYKKQRKKLEDEVFSNPEGEKKNE
;
A
#
# COMPACT_ATOMS: atom_id res chain seq x y z
N MET A 1 18.08 -24.23 -34.24
CA MET A 1 16.79 -23.91 -33.60
C MET A 1 16.26 -22.63 -34.22
N SER A 2 15.16 -22.68 -34.99
CA SER A 2 14.66 -21.52 -35.74
C SER A 2 14.14 -20.43 -34.79
N ARG A 3 14.37 -19.16 -35.12
CA ARG A 3 13.96 -17.97 -34.33
C ARG A 3 12.45 -17.95 -34.01
N THR A 4 11.65 -18.66 -34.81
CA THR A 4 10.21 -18.88 -34.60
C THR A 4 9.89 -19.68 -33.33
N ASN A 5 10.70 -20.67 -32.98
CA ASN A 5 10.50 -21.48 -31.77
C ASN A 5 10.82 -20.71 -30.48
N LEU A 6 11.65 -19.67 -30.55
CA LEU A 6 11.96 -18.81 -29.41
C LEU A 6 10.80 -17.84 -29.15
N ALA A 7 10.26 -17.21 -30.20
CA ALA A 7 9.14 -16.28 -30.09
C ALA A 7 7.88 -16.95 -29.52
N ILE A 8 7.57 -18.18 -29.96
CA ILE A 8 6.43 -18.96 -29.45
C ILE A 8 6.61 -19.30 -27.97
N LYS A 9 7.82 -19.70 -27.55
CA LYS A 9 8.11 -19.99 -26.13
C LYS A 9 8.00 -18.76 -25.24
N VAL A 10 8.46 -17.60 -25.71
CA VAL A 10 8.35 -16.34 -24.96
C VAL A 10 6.88 -15.93 -24.81
N LEU A 11 6.07 -16.08 -25.87
CA LEU A 11 4.64 -15.77 -25.84
C LEU A 11 3.89 -16.67 -24.84
N ILE A 12 4.19 -17.97 -24.81
CA ILE A 12 3.58 -18.92 -23.86
C ILE A 12 3.92 -18.54 -22.42
N VAL A 13 5.16 -18.15 -22.13
CA VAL A 13 5.57 -17.73 -20.78
C VAL A 13 4.86 -16.44 -20.34
N ILE A 14 4.69 -15.46 -21.25
CA ILE A 14 3.96 -14.22 -20.95
C ILE A 14 2.47 -14.51 -20.65
N ILE A 15 1.85 -15.40 -21.42
CA ILE A 15 0.45 -15.80 -21.20
C ILE A 15 0.29 -16.55 -19.87
N LEU A 16 1.22 -17.47 -19.55
CA LEU A 16 1.22 -18.18 -18.26
C LEU A 16 1.45 -17.23 -17.08
N LEU A 17 2.31 -16.22 -17.24
CA LEU A 17 2.52 -15.17 -16.22
C LEU A 17 1.28 -14.28 -16.05
N ALA A 18 0.60 -13.93 -17.14
CA ALA A 18 -0.64 -13.16 -17.09
C ALA A 18 -1.79 -13.93 -16.40
N LEU A 19 -1.93 -15.23 -16.72
CA LEU A 19 -2.91 -16.11 -16.09
C LEU A 19 -2.59 -16.39 -14.61
N ALA A 20 -1.30 -16.47 -14.24
CA ALA A 20 -0.87 -16.58 -12.85
C ALA A 20 -1.16 -15.29 -12.05
N PHE A 21 -1.14 -14.12 -12.71
CA PHE A 21 -1.54 -12.85 -12.11
C PHE A 21 -3.06 -12.73 -11.92
N GLU A 22 -3.86 -13.29 -12.83
CA GLU A 22 -5.33 -13.33 -12.68
C GLU A 22 -5.82 -14.31 -11.60
N GLY A 23 -5.04 -15.35 -11.30
CA GLY A 23 -5.28 -16.25 -10.17
C GLY A 23 -5.02 -15.63 -8.78
N MET A 24 -4.46 -14.41 -8.74
CA MET A 24 -4.19 -13.64 -7.53
C MET A 24 -5.23 -12.53 -7.33
N ARG A 25 -6.46 -12.72 -7.84
CA ARG A 25 -7.59 -11.89 -7.43
C ARG A 25 -7.85 -12.19 -5.95
N HIS A 26 -7.70 -11.15 -5.14
CA HIS A 26 -8.04 -11.13 -3.72
C HIS A 26 -9.33 -11.91 -3.49
N THR A 27 -9.25 -12.89 -2.59
CA THR A 27 -10.42 -13.52 -2.00
C THR A 27 -11.16 -12.43 -1.23
N ASP A 28 -12.32 -12.00 -1.76
CA ASP A 28 -13.31 -11.24 -0.99
C ASP A 28 -13.76 -12.13 0.17
N ASN A 29 -13.09 -11.97 1.31
CA ASN A 29 -13.53 -12.59 2.55
C ASN A 29 -14.69 -11.74 3.08
N ASN A 30 -15.91 -12.16 2.75
CA ASN A 30 -17.09 -11.74 3.50
C ASN A 30 -16.89 -12.18 4.95
N GLU A 31 -16.54 -11.25 5.85
CA GLU A 31 -16.70 -11.44 7.28
C GLU A 31 -17.95 -10.64 7.70
N PRO A 32 -19.16 -11.24 7.71
CA PRO A 32 -20.33 -10.58 8.27
C PRO A 32 -20.14 -10.31 9.77
N VAL A 33 -20.95 -9.39 10.33
CA VAL A 33 -21.05 -9.05 11.76
C VAL A 33 -20.53 -10.19 12.64
N ILE A 34 -19.37 -9.96 13.28
CA ILE A 34 -18.64 -10.96 14.07
C ILE A 34 -19.48 -11.37 15.28
N LEU A 35 -20.12 -10.39 15.96
CA LEU A 35 -21.05 -10.60 17.07
C LEU A 35 -22.12 -9.50 17.09
N SER A 36 -23.40 -9.86 17.17
CA SER A 36 -24.51 -8.88 17.23
C SER A 36 -24.63 -8.16 18.58
N GLN A 37 -24.11 -8.77 19.65
CA GLN A 37 -24.05 -8.23 21.01
C GLN A 37 -22.70 -8.61 21.62
N PRO A 38 -21.62 -7.89 21.25
CA PRO A 38 -20.27 -8.21 21.74
C PRO A 38 -20.11 -7.96 23.23
N TRP A 39 -20.75 -6.92 23.78
CA TRP A 39 -20.67 -6.52 25.19
C TRP A 39 -21.99 -6.83 25.92
N ASP A 40 -21.91 -7.23 27.19
CA ASP A 40 -23.07 -7.54 28.04
C ASP A 40 -23.47 -6.41 29.00
N HIS A 41 -22.65 -5.35 29.07
CA HIS A 41 -22.90 -4.15 29.86
C HIS A 41 -22.88 -2.88 28.99
N ARG A 42 -23.39 -1.80 29.59
CA ARG A 42 -23.24 -0.42 29.12
C ARG A 42 -23.09 0.50 30.34
N PRO A 43 -22.28 1.59 30.26
CA PRO A 43 -21.45 1.98 29.12
C PRO A 43 -20.29 1.00 28.87
N ILE A 44 -19.70 1.08 27.67
CA ILE A 44 -18.44 0.42 27.33
C ILE A 44 -17.31 1.39 27.69
N THR A 45 -16.40 0.98 28.55
CA THR A 45 -15.30 1.84 29.01
C THR A 45 -14.14 1.83 28.01
N VAL A 46 -13.54 3.00 27.78
CA VAL A 46 -12.44 3.18 26.83
C VAL A 46 -11.29 3.90 27.52
N TYR A 47 -10.08 3.40 27.36
CA TYR A 47 -8.85 4.12 27.70
C TYR A 47 -8.07 4.41 26.43
N ILE A 48 -7.72 5.68 26.24
CA ILE A 48 -6.90 6.17 25.13
C ILE A 48 -5.53 6.50 25.70
N ASP A 49 -4.53 5.69 25.38
CA ASP A 49 -3.18 5.88 25.91
C ASP A 49 -2.51 7.06 25.20
N ASP A 50 -2.54 8.24 25.83
CA ASP A 50 -1.80 9.42 25.38
C ASP A 50 -0.51 9.64 26.20
N THR A 51 -0.05 8.60 26.89
CA THR A 51 1.11 8.66 27.79
C THR A 51 2.29 7.81 27.32
N ASP A 52 2.04 6.57 26.88
CA ASP A 52 3.03 5.68 26.26
C ASP A 52 2.85 5.71 24.73
N VAL A 53 3.41 6.76 24.11
CA VAL A 53 3.21 7.06 22.69
C VAL A 53 4.52 7.00 21.90
N PRO A 54 4.48 6.59 20.62
CA PRO A 54 5.66 6.55 19.76
C PRO A 54 6.21 7.95 19.43
N GLU A 55 7.43 8.01 18.90
CA GLU A 55 8.14 9.28 18.62
C GLU A 55 7.32 10.21 17.71
N HIS A 56 6.61 9.64 16.74
CA HIS A 56 5.83 10.42 15.78
C HIS A 56 4.33 10.45 16.07
N TYR A 57 3.92 10.21 17.32
CA TYR A 57 2.55 10.45 17.73
C TYR A 57 2.16 11.93 17.57
N SER A 58 0.93 12.18 17.10
CA SER A 58 0.35 13.52 17.11
C SER A 58 -0.55 13.71 18.34
N PRO A 59 -0.39 14.78 19.13
CA PRO A 59 -1.31 15.10 20.21
C PRO A 59 -2.78 15.30 19.78
N THR A 60 -3.03 15.53 18.49
CA THR A 60 -4.39 15.65 17.93
C THR A 60 -5.13 14.33 17.87
N TYR A 61 -4.42 13.20 17.81
CA TYR A 61 -5.03 11.88 17.59
C TYR A 61 -6.00 11.45 18.69
N LYS A 62 -5.78 11.89 19.92
CA LYS A 62 -6.76 11.67 21.00
C LYS A 62 -8.12 12.27 20.66
N GLU A 63 -8.15 13.46 20.08
CA GLU A 63 -9.41 14.10 19.65
C GLU A 63 -10.04 13.35 18.46
N ASP A 64 -9.22 12.86 17.53
CA ASP A 64 -9.70 12.06 16.39
C ASP A 64 -10.37 10.75 16.84
N VAL A 65 -9.81 10.08 17.85
CA VAL A 65 -10.44 8.91 18.48
C VAL A 65 -11.74 9.28 19.20
N LEU A 66 -11.79 10.42 19.89
CA LEU A 66 -13.02 10.90 20.52
C LEU A 66 -14.11 11.21 19.49
N ASN A 67 -13.75 11.75 18.33
CA ASN A 67 -14.68 11.94 17.22
C ASN A 67 -15.19 10.61 16.67
N ALA A 68 -14.32 9.62 16.52
CA ALA A 68 -14.68 8.27 16.10
C ALA A 68 -15.63 7.57 17.09
N ILE A 69 -15.40 7.70 18.40
CA ILE A 69 -16.32 7.24 19.45
C ILE A 69 -17.69 7.91 19.27
N LYS A 70 -17.70 9.23 19.14
CA LYS A 70 -18.93 10.01 18.95
C LYS A 70 -19.66 9.64 17.67
N TYR A 71 -18.96 9.30 16.59
CA TYR A 71 -19.57 8.80 15.36
C TYR A 71 -20.43 7.56 15.63
N TRP A 72 -19.89 6.58 16.38
CA TRP A 72 -20.63 5.37 16.76
C TRP A 72 -21.77 5.64 17.74
N GLU A 73 -21.58 6.54 18.72
CA GLU A 73 -22.66 7.00 19.62
C GLU A 73 -23.80 7.72 18.89
N ASN A 74 -23.57 8.22 17.67
CA ASN A 74 -24.59 8.85 16.83
C ASN A 74 -25.19 7.90 15.79
N GLY A 75 -24.98 6.58 15.96
CA GLY A 75 -25.55 5.53 15.11
C GLY A 75 -24.61 4.98 14.04
N GLY A 76 -23.39 5.54 13.92
CA GLY A 76 -22.34 5.05 13.04
C GLY A 76 -22.80 4.86 11.60
N ASN A 77 -22.48 3.70 11.01
CA ASN A 77 -22.92 3.32 9.68
C ASN A 77 -24.34 2.71 9.63
N GLY A 78 -25.06 2.72 10.75
CA GLY A 78 -26.43 2.19 10.85
C GLY A 78 -26.53 0.65 10.86
N GLN A 79 -25.41 -0.07 10.92
CA GLN A 79 -25.40 -1.54 10.90
C GLN A 79 -25.40 -2.19 12.30
N LEU A 80 -25.18 -1.42 13.36
CA LEU A 80 -25.21 -1.94 14.72
C LEU A 80 -26.64 -2.34 15.13
N GLY A 81 -26.77 -3.53 15.73
CA GLY A 81 -28.02 -4.00 16.32
C GLY A 81 -28.38 -3.32 17.64
N PHE A 82 -27.58 -2.37 18.10
CA PHE A 82 -27.75 -1.65 19.35
C PHE A 82 -27.14 -0.24 19.29
N GLN A 83 -27.56 0.63 20.21
CA GLN A 83 -26.94 1.93 20.41
C GLN A 83 -25.77 1.79 21.41
N PRO A 84 -24.51 2.02 20.99
CA PRO A 84 -23.39 2.04 21.91
C PRO A 84 -23.42 3.30 22.77
N GLU A 85 -22.88 3.19 23.98
CA GLU A 85 -22.65 4.29 24.92
C GLU A 85 -21.26 4.06 25.50
N PHE A 86 -20.39 5.08 25.45
CA PHE A 86 -19.02 4.95 25.90
C PHE A 86 -18.74 5.81 27.14
N GLN A 87 -17.79 5.33 27.95
CA GLN A 87 -17.23 6.10 29.05
C GLN A 87 -15.70 6.09 28.92
N VAL A 88 -15.11 7.26 28.64
CA VAL A 88 -13.66 7.40 28.62
C VAL A 88 -13.13 7.45 30.05
N LEU A 89 -12.15 6.60 30.35
CA LEU A 89 -11.45 6.53 31.62
C LEU A 89 -10.02 7.06 31.47
N ASP A 90 -9.41 7.47 32.58
CA ASP A 90 -8.00 7.89 32.64
C ASP A 90 -7.07 6.74 33.06
N THR A 91 -7.60 5.51 33.17
CA THR A 91 -6.85 4.32 33.61
C THR A 91 -6.97 3.19 32.59
N ASP A 92 -5.90 2.41 32.43
CA ASP A 92 -5.78 1.27 31.51
C ASP A 92 -6.71 0.07 31.81
N ASN A 93 -7.36 0.05 32.97
CA ASN A 93 -8.39 -0.93 33.32
C ASN A 93 -9.77 -0.55 32.70
N ALA A 94 -9.80 -0.51 31.38
CA ALA A 94 -11.00 -0.27 30.57
C ALA A 94 -11.29 -1.47 29.66
N ASP A 95 -12.52 -1.54 29.15
CA ASP A 95 -12.97 -2.61 28.26
C ASP A 95 -12.25 -2.54 26.91
N ILE A 96 -12.06 -1.32 26.38
CA ILE A 96 -11.30 -1.04 25.16
C ILE A 96 -10.04 -0.26 25.52
N LEU A 97 -8.88 -0.81 25.16
CA LEU A 97 -7.57 -0.15 25.27
C LEU A 97 -7.11 0.29 23.89
N ILE A 98 -6.85 1.59 23.70
CA ILE A 98 -6.35 2.16 22.44
C ILE A 98 -4.90 2.61 22.62
N MET A 99 -4.01 2.05 21.81
CA MET A 99 -2.55 2.27 21.85
C MET A 99 -2.01 2.65 20.46
N TRP A 100 -0.76 3.10 20.44
CA TRP A 100 -0.12 3.68 19.25
C TRP A 100 1.20 2.99 18.93
N VAL A 101 1.54 2.89 17.65
CA VAL A 101 2.85 2.43 17.18
C VAL A 101 3.36 3.28 16.03
N ASP A 102 4.68 3.34 15.85
CA ASP A 102 5.29 3.97 14.67
C ASP A 102 5.18 3.07 13.44
N ASN A 103 5.27 1.74 13.63
CA ASN A 103 5.13 0.79 12.54
C ASN A 103 4.47 -0.53 12.97
N LEU A 104 3.26 -0.80 12.48
CA LEU A 104 2.50 -2.00 12.84
C LEU A 104 3.19 -3.33 12.48
N GLU A 105 3.85 -3.40 11.33
CA GLU A 105 4.57 -4.62 10.91
C GLU A 105 5.73 -4.91 11.85
N LYS A 106 6.52 -3.88 12.18
CA LYS A 106 7.74 -4.03 12.98
C LYS A 106 7.44 -4.19 14.47
N ASP A 107 6.49 -3.42 14.97
CA ASP A 107 6.27 -3.26 16.40
C ASP A 107 5.14 -4.17 16.92
N ALA A 108 4.19 -4.55 16.06
CA ALA A 108 3.06 -5.42 16.42
C ALA A 108 2.99 -6.74 15.63
N GLY A 109 3.82 -6.93 14.60
CA GLY A 109 3.87 -8.18 13.81
C GLY A 109 2.67 -8.39 12.88
N SER A 110 1.98 -7.31 12.52
CA SER A 110 0.79 -7.34 11.64
C SER A 110 1.14 -7.61 10.17
N ALA A 111 0.14 -8.01 9.37
CA ALA A 111 0.30 -8.18 7.92
C ALA A 111 0.56 -6.84 7.22
N ASP A 112 1.28 -6.89 6.09
CA ASP A 112 1.69 -5.68 5.38
C ASP A 112 0.52 -4.78 4.97
N GLY A 113 0.66 -3.46 5.19
CA GLY A 113 -0.24 -2.44 4.65
C GLY A 113 -1.56 -2.21 5.40
N ILE A 114 -1.61 -2.52 6.69
CA ILE A 114 -2.75 -2.21 7.57
C ILE A 114 -2.34 -1.06 8.52
N ALA A 115 -3.23 -0.08 8.71
CA ALA A 115 -2.99 1.14 9.49
C ALA A 115 -3.54 1.08 10.94
N GLY A 116 -4.28 0.01 11.27
CA GLY A 116 -4.82 -0.27 12.58
C GLY A 116 -5.09 -1.77 12.74
N PHE A 117 -5.25 -2.26 13.96
CA PHE A 117 -5.91 -3.56 14.16
C PHE A 117 -6.64 -3.62 15.50
N THR A 118 -7.69 -4.43 15.52
CA THR A 118 -8.51 -4.70 16.70
C THR A 118 -8.41 -6.15 17.12
N ARG A 119 -8.13 -6.38 18.40
CA ARG A 119 -7.98 -7.71 19.00
C ARG A 119 -8.94 -7.90 20.18
N PRO A 120 -10.07 -8.58 19.98
CA PRO A 120 -10.97 -8.95 21.07
C PRO A 120 -10.46 -10.17 21.85
N TYR A 121 -10.63 -10.13 23.17
CA TYR A 121 -10.53 -11.27 24.09
C TYR A 121 -11.95 -11.71 24.45
N ILE A 122 -12.30 -12.94 24.05
CA ILE A 122 -13.67 -13.44 24.12
C ILE A 122 -13.80 -14.47 25.23
N VAL A 123 -14.73 -14.25 26.16
CA VAL A 123 -15.10 -15.19 27.23
C VAL A 123 -16.60 -15.42 27.17
N ASN A 124 -17.02 -16.70 27.18
CA ASN A 124 -18.44 -17.10 27.11
C ASN A 124 -19.23 -16.50 25.92
N GLY A 125 -18.56 -16.19 24.81
CA GLY A 125 -19.19 -15.63 23.61
C GLY A 125 -19.40 -14.11 23.65
N GLN A 126 -18.81 -13.42 24.62
CA GLN A 126 -18.82 -11.97 24.76
C GLN A 126 -17.38 -11.45 24.86
N PHE A 127 -17.19 -10.19 24.51
CA PHE A 127 -15.93 -9.48 24.69
C PHE A 127 -15.76 -9.20 26.19
N GLU A 128 -14.63 -9.65 26.73
CA GLU A 128 -14.18 -9.30 28.08
C GLU A 128 -13.24 -8.09 28.02
N ARG A 129 -12.48 -7.96 26.92
CA ARG A 129 -11.55 -6.88 26.64
C ARG A 129 -11.30 -6.77 25.14
N VAL A 130 -10.97 -5.58 24.65
CA VAL A 130 -10.49 -5.35 23.29
C VAL A 130 -9.25 -4.46 23.33
N ASP A 131 -8.18 -4.89 22.66
CA ASP A 131 -7.03 -4.01 22.39
C ASP A 131 -7.16 -3.48 20.95
N ILE A 132 -7.05 -2.17 20.77
CA ILE A 132 -6.93 -1.49 19.48
C ILE A 132 -5.54 -0.88 19.39
N VAL A 133 -4.85 -1.12 18.28
CA VAL A 133 -3.54 -0.52 18.01
C VAL A 133 -3.60 0.27 16.72
N LEU A 134 -3.21 1.53 16.78
CA LEU A 134 -3.24 2.48 15.66
C LEU A 134 -1.81 2.86 15.24
N GLU A 135 -1.53 2.78 13.94
CA GLU A 135 -0.25 3.23 13.38
C GLU A 135 -0.25 4.76 13.25
N ALA A 136 0.77 5.45 13.75
CA ALA A 136 0.87 6.92 13.68
C ALA A 136 1.19 7.45 12.27
N GLY A 137 1.65 6.57 11.37
CA GLY A 137 2.04 6.94 10.03
C GLY A 137 2.87 5.85 9.37
N ASN A 138 3.14 6.02 8.09
CA ASN A 138 3.79 5.00 7.28
C ASN A 138 5.02 5.56 6.55
N TYR A 139 5.82 4.67 5.96
CA TYR A 139 6.89 5.10 5.06
C TYR A 139 6.34 5.28 3.64
N GLU A 140 6.48 6.50 3.12
CA GLU A 140 6.31 6.80 1.68
C GLU A 140 7.70 6.86 1.02
N GLY A 141 8.11 5.73 0.43
CA GLY A 141 9.45 5.57 -0.12
C GLY A 141 10.52 5.48 0.98
N TYR A 142 11.29 6.55 1.19
CA TYR A 142 12.31 6.63 2.25
C TYR A 142 11.95 7.62 3.36
N ALA A 143 10.84 8.34 3.22
CA ALA A 143 10.42 9.33 4.20
C ALA A 143 9.27 8.74 5.02
N TRP A 144 9.42 8.77 6.35
CA TRP A 144 8.31 8.50 7.24
C TRP A 144 7.33 9.67 7.17
N ARG A 145 6.02 9.37 7.11
CA ARG A 145 4.95 10.35 7.05
C ARG A 145 3.87 10.02 8.06
N GLN A 146 3.57 11.03 8.87
CA GLN A 146 2.48 11.02 9.84
C GLN A 146 1.13 10.98 9.12
N TYR A 147 0.18 10.21 9.64
CA TYR A 147 -1.21 10.30 9.19
C TYR A 147 -1.83 11.64 9.59
N GLY A 148 -2.63 12.23 8.69
CA GLY A 148 -3.40 13.42 9.03
C GLY A 148 -4.59 13.09 9.93
N ASP A 149 -5.09 14.09 10.66
CA ASP A 149 -6.22 13.97 11.60
C ASP A 149 -7.43 13.21 10.99
N SER A 150 -7.88 13.61 9.79
CA SER A 150 -9.00 12.94 9.12
C SER A 150 -8.72 11.47 8.76
N SER A 151 -7.47 11.11 8.49
CA SER A 151 -7.12 9.70 8.26
C SER A 151 -7.13 8.92 9.57
N MET A 152 -6.64 9.53 10.66
CA MET A 152 -6.67 8.91 11.97
C MET A 152 -8.10 8.71 12.48
N GLU A 153 -8.99 9.69 12.29
CA GLU A 153 -10.41 9.58 12.63
C GLU A 153 -11.07 8.41 11.87
N ASP A 154 -10.81 8.29 10.56
CA ASP A 154 -11.32 7.20 9.73
C ASP A 154 -10.82 5.82 10.20
N ILE A 155 -9.51 5.70 10.50
CA ILE A 155 -8.90 4.45 10.97
C ILE A 155 -9.46 4.07 12.34
N ALA A 156 -9.50 5.02 13.29
CA ALA A 156 -10.04 4.77 14.62
C ALA A 156 -11.52 4.38 14.56
N ALA A 157 -12.33 5.02 13.70
CA ALA A 157 -13.73 4.65 13.52
C ALA A 157 -13.89 3.23 12.97
N HIS A 158 -13.04 2.81 12.03
CA HIS A 158 -13.01 1.44 11.52
C HIS A 158 -12.72 0.42 12.62
N GLU A 159 -11.64 0.64 13.38
CA GLU A 159 -11.23 -0.27 14.46
C GLU A 159 -12.24 -0.33 15.62
N ILE A 160 -12.83 0.81 16.00
CA ILE A 160 -13.91 0.83 17.00
C ILE A 160 -15.14 0.05 16.48
N GLY A 161 -15.42 0.07 15.18
CA GLY A 161 -16.47 -0.76 14.58
C GLY A 161 -16.24 -2.25 14.81
N HIS A 162 -15.00 -2.73 14.70
CA HIS A 162 -14.63 -4.09 15.08
C HIS A 162 -14.80 -4.36 16.58
N ALA A 163 -14.45 -3.40 17.43
CA ALA A 163 -14.69 -3.50 18.89
C ALA A 163 -16.18 -3.51 19.26
N LEU A 164 -17.05 -3.05 18.35
CA LEU A 164 -18.51 -3.14 18.44
C LEU A 164 -19.10 -4.36 17.71
N GLY A 165 -18.25 -5.29 17.27
CA GLY A 165 -18.65 -6.57 16.70
C GLY A 165 -18.97 -6.54 15.20
N LEU A 166 -18.68 -5.43 14.50
CA LEU A 166 -18.82 -5.37 13.05
C LEU A 166 -17.64 -6.06 12.35
N GLY A 167 -17.93 -6.71 11.23
CA GLY A 167 -16.93 -7.16 10.29
C GLY A 167 -16.70 -6.14 9.17
N HIS A 168 -15.91 -6.50 8.17
CA HIS A 168 -15.69 -5.66 7.01
C HIS A 168 -16.94 -5.52 6.13
N SER A 169 -17.14 -4.33 5.56
CA SER A 169 -18.16 -4.05 4.54
C SER A 169 -17.59 -4.19 3.13
N ASN A 170 -18.44 -4.55 2.17
CA ASN A 170 -18.10 -4.59 0.74
C ASN A 170 -18.39 -3.27 0.02
N ASP A 171 -19.10 -2.34 0.65
CA ASP A 171 -19.36 -1.03 0.08
C ASP A 171 -18.16 -0.12 0.31
N ARG A 172 -17.51 0.33 -0.76
CA ARG A 172 -16.34 1.23 -0.72
C ARG A 172 -16.57 2.56 -0.01
N ASN A 173 -17.83 2.96 0.17
CA ASN A 173 -18.19 4.19 0.87
C ASN A 173 -18.50 3.97 2.36
N ASP A 174 -18.49 2.73 2.83
CA ASP A 174 -18.69 2.38 4.24
C ASP A 174 -17.39 2.58 5.03
N ILE A 175 -17.52 3.06 6.27
CA ILE A 175 -16.38 3.16 7.18
C ILE A 175 -15.74 1.80 7.47
N MET A 176 -16.54 0.73 7.45
CA MET A 176 -16.07 -0.65 7.64
C MET A 176 -15.47 -1.28 6.37
N TYR A 177 -15.34 -0.53 5.28
CA TYR A 177 -14.64 -1.03 4.09
C TYR A 177 -13.13 -1.16 4.38
N PRO A 178 -12.50 -2.32 4.11
CA PRO A 178 -11.09 -2.51 4.37
C PRO A 178 -10.25 -1.67 3.40
N LYS A 179 -9.68 -0.58 3.92
CA LYS A 179 -8.72 0.25 3.18
C LYS A 179 -7.32 -0.29 3.49
N TYR A 180 -6.73 -1.00 2.55
CA TYR A 180 -5.30 -1.30 2.61
C TYR A 180 -4.54 -0.03 2.23
N ASP A 181 -3.76 0.47 3.17
CA ASP A 181 -2.79 1.51 2.86
C ASP A 181 -1.68 0.81 2.09
N ARG A 182 -1.80 0.83 0.76
CA ARG A 182 -0.87 0.15 -0.12
C ARG A 182 0.46 0.84 0.06
N ARG A 183 1.29 0.29 0.95
CA ARG A 183 2.69 0.65 1.07
C ARG A 183 3.28 0.42 -0.32
N ASP A 184 3.48 1.48 -1.09
CA ASP A 184 4.27 1.46 -2.33
C ASP A 184 5.77 1.28 -1.98
N ASN A 185 6.03 0.42 -1.00
CA ASN A 185 7.32 -0.08 -0.59
C ASN A 185 7.84 -0.89 -1.79
N LEU A 186 8.59 -0.22 -2.66
CA LEU A 186 9.71 -0.88 -3.29
C LEU A 186 10.57 -1.42 -2.17
N ASN A 187 10.34 -2.69 -1.81
CA ASN A 187 11.00 -3.43 -0.76
C ASN A 187 12.47 -2.96 -0.67
N PRO A 188 12.92 -2.29 0.41
CA PRO A 188 14.24 -1.68 0.44
C PRO A 188 15.36 -2.73 0.26
N LEU A 189 15.08 -3.98 0.62
CA LEU A 189 15.93 -5.13 0.34
C LEU A 189 15.96 -5.51 -1.16
N LEU A 190 14.82 -5.48 -1.85
CA LEU A 190 14.76 -5.68 -3.31
C LEU A 190 15.45 -4.53 -4.05
N PHE A 191 15.23 -3.26 -3.66
CA PHE A 191 15.90 -2.12 -4.29
C PHE A 191 17.41 -2.16 -4.04
N ASN A 192 17.88 -2.42 -2.82
CA ASN A 192 19.30 -2.48 -2.52
C ASN A 192 20.00 -3.65 -3.24
N SER A 193 19.32 -4.79 -3.38
CA SER A 193 19.82 -5.94 -4.15
C SER A 193 19.79 -5.72 -5.67
N THR A 194 18.83 -4.94 -6.18
CA THR A 194 18.64 -4.74 -7.64
C THR A 194 19.24 -3.44 -8.17
N ARG A 195 19.61 -2.47 -7.31
CA ARG A 195 20.16 -1.17 -7.74
C ARG A 195 21.40 -1.31 -8.61
N TYR A 196 22.28 -2.26 -8.28
CA TYR A 196 23.50 -2.52 -9.06
C TYR A 196 23.19 -3.16 -10.42
N VAL A 197 22.14 -3.98 -10.48
CA VAL A 197 21.65 -4.57 -11.73
C VAL A 197 21.04 -3.49 -12.62
N LEU A 198 20.21 -2.60 -12.06
CA LEU A 198 19.63 -1.46 -12.78
C LEU A 198 20.70 -0.49 -13.30
N LEU A 199 21.70 -0.16 -12.48
CA LEU A 199 22.86 0.64 -12.90
C LEU A 199 23.66 -0.04 -14.01
N ALA A 200 23.91 -1.35 -13.91
CA ALA A 200 24.59 -2.10 -14.95
C ALA A 200 23.80 -2.09 -16.28
N LEU A 201 22.47 -2.24 -16.23
CA LEU A 201 21.60 -2.16 -17.40
C LEU A 201 21.63 -0.77 -18.06
N LEU A 202 21.63 0.30 -17.26
CA LEU A 202 21.76 1.68 -17.76
C LEU A 202 23.12 1.92 -18.43
N ILE A 203 24.21 1.40 -17.83
CA ILE A 203 25.56 1.49 -18.41
C ILE A 203 25.62 0.73 -19.74
N VAL A 204 25.07 -0.49 -19.79
CA VAL A 204 25.02 -1.29 -21.03
C VAL A 204 24.20 -0.58 -22.11
N ALA A 205 23.04 -0.01 -21.76
CA ALA A 205 22.23 0.76 -22.69
C ALA A 205 22.99 1.99 -23.22
N ALA A 206 23.69 2.72 -22.35
CA ALA A 206 24.52 3.87 -22.76
C ALA A 206 25.67 3.46 -23.70
N LEU A 207 26.30 2.31 -23.45
CA LEU A 207 27.34 1.76 -24.33
C LEU A 207 26.78 1.36 -25.71
N ILE A 208 25.60 0.73 -25.75
CA ILE A 208 24.92 0.37 -27.01
C ILE A 208 24.58 1.63 -27.81
N VAL A 209 23.99 2.64 -27.15
CA VAL A 209 23.65 3.93 -27.79
C VAL A 209 24.91 4.63 -28.29
N SER A 210 25.99 4.64 -27.51
CA SER A 210 27.28 5.23 -27.92
C SER A 210 27.90 4.48 -29.11
N TYR A 211 27.87 3.15 -29.10
CA TYR A 211 28.36 2.30 -30.19
C TYR A 211 27.59 2.55 -31.50
N HIS A 212 26.25 2.60 -31.43
CA HIS A 212 25.43 2.88 -32.62
C HIS A 212 25.51 4.36 -33.06
N GLY A 213 25.62 5.30 -32.12
CA GLY A 213 25.77 6.73 -32.41
C GLY A 213 27.08 7.05 -33.14
N THR A 214 28.20 6.43 -32.73
CA THR A 214 29.49 6.57 -33.43
C THR A 214 29.46 5.94 -34.82
N GLY A 215 28.78 4.80 -34.98
CA GLY A 215 28.53 4.18 -36.29
C GLY A 215 27.75 5.10 -37.24
N TRP A 216 26.68 5.73 -36.74
CA TRP A 216 25.87 6.68 -37.49
C TRP A 216 26.66 7.93 -37.91
N LEU A 217 27.48 8.48 -37.02
CA LEU A 217 28.35 9.64 -37.33
C LEU A 217 29.40 9.31 -38.41
N ARG A 218 29.99 8.10 -38.36
CA ARG A 218 30.95 7.64 -39.38
C ARG A 218 30.27 7.43 -40.73
N TYR A 219 29.09 6.79 -40.74
CA TYR A 219 28.29 6.62 -41.95
C TYR A 219 27.93 7.97 -42.58
N LYS A 220 27.47 8.94 -41.78
CA LYS A 220 27.15 10.30 -42.26
C LYS A 220 28.37 10.97 -42.90
N LYS A 221 29.57 10.82 -42.31
CA LYS A 221 30.81 11.40 -42.86
C LYS A 221 31.24 10.72 -44.16
N GLN A 222 31.13 9.40 -44.26
CA GLN A 222 31.44 8.66 -45.49
C GLN A 222 30.44 8.98 -46.61
N ARG A 223 29.14 9.05 -46.28
CA ARG A 223 28.10 9.45 -47.24
C ARG A 223 28.35 10.84 -47.79
N LYS A 224 28.68 11.81 -46.93
CA LYS A 224 29.02 13.17 -47.37
C LYS A 224 30.22 13.18 -48.33
N LYS A 225 31.27 12.39 -48.06
CA LYS A 225 32.42 12.27 -48.98
C LYS A 225 32.02 11.68 -50.34
N LEU A 226 31.17 10.65 -50.36
CA LEU A 226 30.68 10.04 -51.60
C LEU A 226 29.76 10.99 -52.37
N GLU A 227 28.88 11.72 -51.68
CA GLU A 227 28.04 12.77 -52.27
C GLU A 227 28.93 13.88 -52.85
N ASP A 228 29.95 14.33 -52.12
CA ASP A 228 30.91 15.31 -52.63
C ASP A 228 31.63 14.74 -53.87
N GLU A 229 32.16 13.52 -53.87
CA GLU A 229 32.82 12.89 -55.02
C GLU A 229 31.92 12.75 -56.26
N VAL A 230 30.66 12.35 -56.07
CA VAL A 230 29.69 12.13 -57.16
C VAL A 230 29.15 13.44 -57.73
N PHE A 231 28.90 14.43 -56.87
CA PHE A 231 28.22 15.68 -57.26
C PHE A 231 29.17 16.87 -57.46
N SER A 232 30.46 16.76 -57.12
CA SER A 232 31.48 17.78 -57.39
C SER A 232 32.36 17.52 -58.62
N ASN A 233 32.24 16.35 -59.28
CA ASN A 233 32.93 16.04 -60.53
C ASN A 233 31.94 15.80 -61.69
N PRO A 234 31.61 16.84 -62.51
CA PRO A 234 30.56 16.75 -63.53
C PRO A 234 31.00 16.10 -64.85
N GLU A 235 32.18 15.47 -64.95
CA GLU A 235 32.69 14.91 -66.22
C GLU A 235 33.11 13.44 -66.09
N GLY A 236 32.16 12.53 -66.36
CA GLY A 236 32.41 11.09 -66.26
C GLY A 236 31.60 10.16 -67.17
N GLU A 237 30.70 10.66 -68.03
CA GLU A 237 30.11 9.88 -69.13
C GLU A 237 30.54 10.48 -70.47
N LYS A 238 31.61 9.93 -71.06
CA LYS A 238 32.01 10.24 -72.44
C LYS A 238 31.55 9.14 -73.39
N LYS A 239 30.94 9.58 -74.50
CA LYS A 239 30.94 9.00 -75.85
C LYS A 239 30.23 7.66 -76.06
N ASN A 240 29.11 7.72 -76.77
CA ASN A 240 28.72 6.77 -77.80
C ASN A 240 28.17 7.55 -79.02
N GLU A 241 29.09 7.84 -79.95
CA GLU A 241 29.00 7.87 -81.43
C GLU A 241 30.14 8.72 -82.01
#